data_AF-X1I217-F1
#
_entry.id   AF-X1I217-F1
#
_cell.length_a   1.000
_cell.length_b   1.000
_cell.length_c   1.000
_cell.angle_alpha   90.00
_cell.angle_beta   90.00
_cell.angle_gamma   90.00
#
_symmetry.space_group_name_H-M   'P 1'
#
loop_
_entity.id
_entity.type
_entity.pdbx_description
1 polymer ?
#
loop_
_entity_poly.entity_id
_entity_poly.type
_entity_poly.pdbx_seq_one_letter_code
_entity_poly.pdbx_strand_id
1 'polypeptide(L)'
;GATYKEIGKEIAKAVKELNKKVVIIASSDMTHYEPQESAQKKDTQAIEAILDLSEDELLKRVDELNISMCGYGPTASLLSAAKELGATGAELVRYQTSGDTTGDYSAVVGYAGVIITGMSPLVRLAKETVEAYVRGGKTLDIGELTPEMRDKAGVFVSIHKFGGLRGCIGTFEPATENVAEEIIANAISSATRDPRFPAVAPNELKDLSYSVDVLTTPEPIESQDQLDPKKYGVIVEAGYRRGLLLPDLEGVNTVDYQID
;
A
#
# COMPACT_ATOMS: atom_id res chain seq x y z
N GLY A 1 20.77 4.28 18.18
CA GLY A 1 19.75 3.33 17.68
C GLY A 1 18.55 3.23 18.60
N ALA A 2 18.69 2.60 19.77
CA ALA A 2 17.57 2.23 20.64
C ALA A 2 16.60 3.40 20.98
N THR A 3 17.13 4.57 21.33
CA THR A 3 16.31 5.75 21.66
C THR A 3 15.43 6.20 20.49
N TYR A 4 15.93 6.23 19.26
CA TYR A 4 15.13 6.63 18.10
C TYR A 4 14.00 5.66 17.82
N LYS A 5 14.25 4.35 18.00
CA LYS A 5 13.23 3.31 17.87
C LYS A 5 12.13 3.48 18.90
N GLU A 6 12.50 3.73 20.15
CA GLU A 6 11.57 3.98 21.26
C GLU A 6 10.69 5.20 20.99
N ILE A 7 11.29 6.32 20.57
CA ILE A 7 10.53 7.52 20.14
C ILE A 7 9.53 7.15 19.03
N GLY A 8 9.95 6.39 18.02
CA GLY A 8 9.05 5.96 16.94
C GLY A 8 7.87 5.11 17.42
N LYS A 9 8.11 4.19 18.37
CA LYS A 9 7.06 3.37 18.98
C LYS A 9 6.06 4.21 19.77
N GLU A 10 6.53 5.18 20.53
CA GLU A 10 5.65 6.10 21.28
C GLU A 10 4.83 6.99 20.33
N ILE A 11 5.42 7.46 19.23
CA ILE A 11 4.66 8.17 18.16
C ILE A 11 3.56 7.27 17.61
N ALA A 12 3.88 6.02 17.24
CA ALA A 12 2.91 5.09 16.69
C ALA A 12 1.77 4.78 17.68
N LYS A 13 2.10 4.63 18.96
CA LYS A 13 1.11 4.46 20.03
C LYS A 13 0.18 5.67 20.14
N ALA A 14 0.74 6.87 20.19
CA ALA A 14 -0.05 8.10 20.25
C ALA A 14 -0.97 8.25 19.02
N VAL A 15 -0.49 7.89 17.81
CA VAL A 15 -1.31 7.89 16.60
C VAL A 15 -2.49 6.91 16.72
N LYS A 16 -2.26 5.68 17.21
CA LYS A 16 -3.31 4.68 17.43
C LYS A 16 -4.36 5.17 18.45
N GLU A 17 -3.93 5.83 19.52
CA GLU A 17 -4.82 6.37 20.57
C GLU A 17 -5.65 7.58 20.11
N LEU A 18 -5.11 8.43 19.23
CA LEU A 18 -5.78 9.65 18.77
C LEU A 18 -7.01 9.38 17.89
N ASN A 19 -7.12 8.18 17.30
CA ASN A 19 -8.19 7.80 16.37
C ASN A 19 -8.47 8.87 15.29
N LYS A 20 -7.40 9.41 14.70
CA LYS A 20 -7.44 10.45 13.66
C LYS A 20 -6.50 10.07 12.52
N LYS A 21 -6.79 10.61 11.33
CA LYS A 21 -5.84 10.57 10.21
C LYS A 21 -4.65 11.46 10.56
N VAL A 22 -3.46 10.87 10.68
CA VAL A 22 -2.21 11.57 11.00
C VAL A 22 -1.23 11.37 9.87
N VAL A 23 -0.52 12.44 9.52
CA VAL A 23 0.63 12.40 8.62
C VAL A 23 1.88 12.60 9.46
N ILE A 24 2.87 11.72 9.30
CA ILE A 24 4.19 11.84 9.94
C ILE A 24 5.17 12.33 8.88
N ILE A 25 5.87 13.42 9.15
CA ILE A 25 6.85 14.02 8.24
C ILE A 25 8.16 14.17 8.99
N ALA A 26 9.25 13.63 8.43
CA ALA A 26 10.61 13.95 8.83
C ALA A 26 11.22 14.79 7.70
N SER A 27 11.59 16.02 8.02
CA SER A 27 12.30 16.91 7.10
C SER A 27 13.78 16.87 7.43
N SER A 28 14.60 16.54 6.46
CA SER A 28 16.05 16.48 6.59
C SER A 28 16.71 16.78 5.26
N ASP A 29 17.82 17.50 5.32
CA ASP A 29 18.81 17.50 4.24
C ASP A 29 19.64 16.20 4.32
N MET A 30 20.22 15.79 3.20
CA MET A 30 21.07 14.62 3.08
C MET A 30 22.55 15.01 3.27
N THR A 31 23.47 14.53 2.43
CA THR A 31 24.88 14.93 2.50
C THR A 31 25.04 16.41 2.16
N HIS A 32 25.84 17.13 2.94
CA HIS A 32 26.15 18.55 2.79
C HIS A 32 27.62 18.80 2.44
N TYR A 33 27.84 19.82 1.60
CA TYR A 33 29.12 20.46 1.31
C TYR A 33 30.21 19.52 0.80
N GLU A 34 29.81 18.48 0.08
CA GLU A 34 30.71 17.58 -0.65
C GLU A 34 30.53 17.77 -2.17
N PRO A 35 31.53 17.40 -3.00
CA PRO A 35 31.33 17.32 -4.44
C PRO A 35 30.16 16.41 -4.79
N GLN A 36 29.40 16.77 -5.83
CA GLN A 36 28.16 16.10 -6.19
C GLN A 36 28.29 14.57 -6.27
N GLU A 37 29.33 14.05 -6.91
CA GLU A 37 29.54 12.60 -7.05
C GLU A 37 29.65 11.89 -5.69
N SER A 38 30.34 12.50 -4.71
CA SER A 38 30.47 11.95 -3.36
C SER A 38 29.13 11.99 -2.61
N ALA A 39 28.44 13.14 -2.67
CA ALA A 39 27.13 13.32 -2.05
C ALA A 39 26.12 12.30 -2.59
N GLN A 40 26.03 12.15 -3.92
CA GLN A 40 25.12 11.20 -4.57
C GLN A 40 25.38 9.75 -4.15
N LYS A 41 26.65 9.35 -4.08
CA LYS A 41 27.04 8.00 -3.67
C LYS A 41 26.61 7.71 -2.23
N LYS A 42 26.86 8.64 -1.30
CA LYS A 42 26.48 8.52 0.11
C LYS A 42 24.97 8.55 0.29
N ASP A 43 24.31 9.50 -0.36
CA ASP A 43 22.86 9.69 -0.26
C ASP A 43 22.11 8.46 -0.78
N THR A 44 22.57 7.86 -1.87
CA THR A 44 21.99 6.61 -2.40
C THR A 44 22.00 5.51 -1.34
N GLN A 45 23.10 5.37 -0.59
CA GLN A 45 23.19 4.37 0.48
C GLN A 45 22.21 4.64 1.63
N ALA A 46 22.02 5.90 2.02
CA ALA A 46 21.01 6.25 3.03
C ALA A 46 19.58 6.03 2.50
N ILE A 47 19.30 6.43 1.25
CA ILE A 47 17.99 6.28 0.61
C ILE A 47 17.60 4.80 0.52
N GLU A 48 18.50 3.93 0.07
CA GLU A 48 18.26 2.49 0.01
C GLU A 48 17.81 1.92 1.38
N ALA A 49 18.47 2.31 2.48
CA ALA A 49 18.06 1.87 3.80
C ALA A 49 16.68 2.40 4.22
N ILE A 50 16.31 3.61 3.79
CA ILE A 50 14.97 4.17 3.99
C ILE A 50 13.93 3.39 3.17
N LEU A 51 14.24 3.08 1.91
CA LEU A 51 13.36 2.31 1.02
C LEU A 51 13.12 0.89 1.55
N ASP A 52 14.12 0.30 2.18
CA ASP A 52 14.04 -0.99 2.86
C ASP A 52 13.37 -0.92 4.25
N LEU A 53 12.91 0.27 4.68
CA LEU A 53 12.33 0.53 6.00
C LEU A 53 13.25 0.10 7.17
N SER A 54 14.57 0.24 6.98
CA SER A 54 15.58 -0.23 7.93
C SER A 54 16.27 0.93 8.64
N GLU A 55 15.79 1.30 9.83
CA GLU A 55 16.46 2.28 10.66
C GLU A 55 17.85 1.83 11.12
N ASP A 56 18.09 0.52 11.27
CA ASP A 56 19.41 0.02 11.67
C ASP A 56 20.44 0.20 10.55
N GLU A 57 20.06 -0.15 9.31
CA GLU A 57 20.93 0.08 8.16
C GLU A 57 21.13 1.56 7.87
N LEU A 58 20.10 2.39 8.05
CA LEU A 58 20.24 3.85 7.90
C LEU A 58 21.28 4.38 8.89
N LEU A 59 21.13 4.07 10.18
CA LEU A 59 22.02 4.54 11.23
C LEU A 59 23.45 4.02 11.04
N LYS A 60 23.59 2.74 10.65
CA LYS A 60 24.88 2.13 10.36
C LYS A 60 25.58 2.80 9.17
N ARG A 61 24.88 2.98 8.05
CA ARG A 61 25.44 3.61 6.84
C ARG A 61 25.80 5.07 7.07
N VAL A 62 24.99 5.80 7.83
CA VAL A 62 25.28 7.19 8.22
C VAL A 62 26.60 7.29 8.98
N ASP A 63 26.82 6.39 9.95
CA ASP A 63 28.04 6.34 10.75
C ASP A 63 29.26 5.87 9.91
N GLU A 64 29.16 4.70 9.27
CA GLU A 64 30.27 4.06 8.54
C GLU A 64 30.73 4.89 7.33
N LEU A 65 29.81 5.55 6.62
CA LEU A 65 30.11 6.34 5.42
C LEU A 65 30.32 7.83 5.74
N ASN A 66 30.22 8.23 7.00
CA ASN A 66 30.25 9.64 7.44
C ASN A 66 29.30 10.49 6.59
N ILE A 67 28.02 10.11 6.55
CA ILE A 67 26.97 10.86 5.84
C ILE A 67 26.58 12.03 6.73
N SER A 68 26.72 13.26 6.24
CA SER A 68 26.44 14.47 7.04
C SER A 68 24.96 14.82 7.17
N MET A 69 24.06 13.88 6.86
CA MET A 69 22.60 14.01 7.01
C MET A 69 22.24 14.58 8.39
N CYS A 70 21.50 15.68 8.44
CA CYS A 70 21.24 16.38 9.72
C CYS A 70 20.07 15.78 10.52
N GLY A 71 19.17 15.06 9.84
CA GLY A 71 17.94 14.50 10.39
C GLY A 71 17.87 12.97 10.36
N TYR A 72 19.01 12.27 10.42
CA TYR A 72 19.02 10.78 10.46
C TYR A 72 18.27 10.23 11.69
N GLY A 73 18.32 10.92 12.84
CA GLY A 73 17.62 10.53 14.06
C GLY A 73 16.09 10.60 13.92
N PRO A 74 15.52 11.77 13.57
CA PRO A 74 14.10 11.89 13.23
C PRO A 74 13.65 10.94 12.12
N THR A 75 14.46 10.71 11.09
CA THR A 75 14.16 9.76 10.02
C THR A 75 14.09 8.32 10.56
N ALA A 76 15.05 7.91 11.38
CA ALA A 76 15.03 6.60 12.04
C ALA A 76 13.80 6.43 12.96
N SER A 77 13.40 7.47 13.69
CA SER A 77 12.17 7.45 14.49
C SER A 77 10.91 7.35 13.62
N LEU A 78 10.86 8.05 12.48
CA LEU A 78 9.77 7.96 11.52
C LEU A 78 9.68 6.54 10.94
N LEU A 79 10.79 5.93 10.53
CA LEU A 79 10.80 4.55 10.02
C LEU A 79 10.30 3.55 11.08
N SER A 80 10.74 3.70 12.33
CA SER A 80 10.25 2.89 13.44
C SER A 80 8.74 3.07 13.65
N ALA A 81 8.25 4.30 13.66
CA ALA A 81 6.83 4.60 13.79
C ALA A 81 6.01 4.02 12.62
N ALA A 82 6.49 4.21 11.39
CA ALA A 82 5.83 3.73 10.19
C ALA A 82 5.69 2.20 10.19
N LYS A 83 6.74 1.46 10.55
CA LYS A 83 6.68 0.00 10.68
C LYS A 83 5.68 -0.45 11.75
N GLU A 84 5.68 0.21 12.90
CA GLU A 84 4.73 -0.07 13.99
C GLU A 84 3.27 0.26 13.59
N LEU A 85 3.09 1.16 12.63
CA LEU A 85 1.81 1.50 12.00
C LEU A 85 1.47 0.63 10.77
N GLY A 86 2.30 -0.36 10.43
CA GLY A 86 2.04 -1.32 9.35
C GLY A 86 2.56 -0.91 7.98
N ALA A 87 3.56 -0.03 7.91
CA ALA A 87 4.29 0.25 6.67
C ALA A 87 4.92 -1.04 6.12
N THR A 88 4.77 -1.24 4.81
CA THR A 88 5.26 -2.41 4.07
C THR A 88 6.11 -2.06 2.87
N GLY A 89 6.15 -0.78 2.49
CA GLY A 89 6.95 -0.30 1.38
C GLY A 89 7.28 1.17 1.49
N ALA A 90 8.17 1.62 0.62
CA ALA A 90 8.52 3.01 0.45
C ALA A 90 8.93 3.26 -1.00
N GLU A 91 8.66 4.47 -1.48
CA GLU A 91 8.94 4.89 -2.86
C GLU A 91 9.69 6.22 -2.86
N LEU A 92 10.79 6.28 -3.60
CA LEU A 92 11.52 7.52 -3.85
C LEU A 92 10.75 8.34 -4.88
N VAL A 93 10.18 9.46 -4.46
CA VAL A 93 9.52 10.43 -5.35
C VAL A 93 10.55 11.11 -6.24
N ARG A 94 11.62 11.62 -5.61
CA ARG A 94 12.71 12.31 -6.31
C ARG A 94 13.92 12.46 -5.41
N TYR A 95 15.10 12.43 -6.02
CA TYR A 95 16.35 12.86 -5.41
C TYR A 95 17.02 13.90 -6.31
N GLN A 96 17.56 14.96 -5.69
CA GLN A 96 18.32 16.03 -6.36
C GLN A 96 19.35 16.64 -5.41
N THR A 97 20.26 17.43 -5.95
CA THR A 97 21.17 18.25 -5.15
C THR A 97 20.97 19.74 -5.42
N SER A 98 21.48 20.60 -4.54
CA SER A 98 21.54 22.05 -4.78
C SER A 98 22.29 22.40 -6.08
N GLY A 99 23.27 21.60 -6.48
CA GLY A 99 24.03 21.77 -7.72
C GLY A 99 23.15 21.67 -8.98
N ASP A 100 22.08 20.87 -8.95
CA ASP A 100 21.12 20.77 -10.06
C ASP A 100 20.36 22.08 -10.32
N THR A 101 20.33 22.97 -9.32
CA THR A 101 19.70 24.30 -9.44
C THR A 101 20.74 25.40 -9.68
N THR A 102 21.88 25.35 -8.99
CA THR A 102 22.89 26.42 -9.02
C THR A 102 23.90 26.28 -10.16
N GLY A 103 24.12 25.06 -10.67
CA GLY A 103 25.21 24.71 -11.58
C GLY A 103 26.58 24.58 -10.91
N ASP A 104 26.68 24.75 -9.59
CA ASP A 104 27.89 24.52 -8.81
C ASP A 104 27.85 23.12 -8.18
N TYR A 105 28.70 22.24 -8.69
CA TYR A 105 28.79 20.84 -8.28
C TYR A 105 29.95 20.56 -7.31
N SER A 106 30.68 21.59 -6.87
CA SER A 106 31.87 21.44 -6.03
C SER A 106 31.54 21.20 -4.55
N ALA A 107 30.40 21.72 -4.09
CA ALA A 107 29.90 21.59 -2.72
C ALA A 107 28.37 21.68 -2.70
N VAL A 108 27.70 20.52 -2.67
CA VAL A 108 26.23 20.44 -2.78
C VAL A 108 25.54 20.02 -1.49
N VAL A 109 24.24 20.23 -1.42
CA VAL A 109 23.34 19.65 -0.41
C VAL A 109 22.36 18.72 -1.13
N GLY A 110 22.22 17.48 -0.66
CA GLY A 110 21.28 16.50 -1.21
C GLY A 110 19.88 16.59 -0.60
N TYR A 111 18.85 16.30 -1.42
CA TYR A 111 17.44 16.31 -1.04
C TYR A 111 16.73 15.07 -1.59
N ALA A 112 16.00 14.34 -0.74
CA ALA A 112 15.21 13.18 -1.13
C ALA A 112 13.77 13.30 -0.62
N GLY A 113 12.80 13.11 -1.51
CA GLY A 113 11.40 12.93 -1.14
C GLY A 113 11.04 11.45 -1.18
N VAL A 114 10.61 10.88 -0.06
CA VAL A 114 10.21 9.47 0.03
C VAL A 114 8.80 9.37 0.59
N ILE A 115 7.94 8.58 -0.05
CA ILE A 115 6.61 8.23 0.45
C ILE A 115 6.70 6.84 1.05
N ILE A 116 6.31 6.71 2.32
CA ILE A 116 6.20 5.41 2.98
C ILE A 116 4.76 4.93 2.91
N THR A 117 4.57 3.71 2.42
CA THR A 117 3.26 3.09 2.20
C THR A 117 3.05 1.90 3.13
N GLY A 118 1.81 1.71 3.56
CA GLY A 118 1.40 0.58 4.40
C GLY A 118 0.26 -0.18 3.75
N MET A 119 0.06 -1.40 4.22
CA MET A 119 -1.07 -2.22 3.81
C MET A 119 -2.36 -1.67 4.46
N SER A 120 -3.37 -1.38 3.65
CA SER A 120 -4.70 -1.01 4.15
C SER A 120 -5.23 -2.08 5.12
N PRO A 121 -5.94 -1.71 6.20
CA PRO A 121 -6.58 -2.66 7.11
C PRO A 121 -7.44 -3.71 6.38
N LEU A 122 -8.10 -3.30 5.28
CA LEU A 122 -8.93 -4.17 4.46
C LEU A 122 -8.11 -5.25 3.73
N VAL A 123 -7.01 -4.83 3.09
CA VAL A 123 -6.09 -5.73 2.38
C VAL A 123 -5.38 -6.67 3.36
N ARG A 124 -5.04 -6.15 4.55
CA ARG A 124 -4.47 -6.95 5.63
C ARG A 124 -5.44 -8.03 6.08
N LEU A 125 -6.71 -7.68 6.31
CA LEU A 125 -7.75 -8.64 6.66
C LEU A 125 -7.87 -9.73 5.59
N ALA A 126 -7.97 -9.35 4.30
CA ALA A 126 -8.03 -10.31 3.20
C ALA A 126 -6.83 -11.27 3.18
N LYS A 127 -5.60 -10.74 3.32
CA LYS A 127 -4.36 -11.53 3.37
C LYS A 127 -4.37 -12.51 4.55
N GLU A 128 -4.62 -12.02 5.76
CA GLU A 128 -4.63 -12.85 6.97
C GLU A 128 -5.71 -13.93 6.87
N THR A 129 -6.88 -13.63 6.31
CA THR A 129 -7.95 -14.60 6.08
C THR A 129 -7.52 -15.70 5.12
N VAL A 130 -6.96 -15.35 3.96
CA VAL A 130 -6.48 -16.34 2.99
C VAL A 130 -5.41 -17.23 3.61
N GLU A 131 -4.42 -16.63 4.28
CA GLU A 131 -3.34 -17.37 4.91
C GLU A 131 -3.81 -18.33 6.01
N ALA A 132 -4.72 -17.88 6.89
CA ALA A 132 -5.28 -18.71 7.95
C ALA A 132 -6.11 -19.87 7.38
N TYR A 133 -6.93 -19.60 6.37
CA TYR A 133 -7.80 -20.60 5.76
C TYR A 133 -7.00 -21.62 4.94
N VAL A 134 -6.05 -21.17 4.11
CA VAL A 134 -5.24 -22.08 3.27
C VAL A 134 -4.33 -22.97 4.13
N ARG A 135 -3.78 -22.46 5.25
CA ARG A 135 -2.91 -23.26 6.12
C ARG A 135 -3.67 -24.23 7.03
N GLY A 136 -4.84 -23.83 7.54
CA GLY A 136 -5.49 -24.55 8.64
C GLY A 136 -7.00 -24.72 8.52
N GLY A 137 -7.63 -24.27 7.43
CA GLY A 137 -9.08 -24.31 7.23
C GLY A 137 -9.86 -23.45 8.22
N LYS A 138 -9.20 -22.48 8.88
CA LYS A 138 -9.81 -21.64 9.90
C LYS A 138 -10.30 -20.34 9.28
N THR A 139 -11.56 -20.01 9.55
CA THR A 139 -12.07 -18.65 9.35
C THR A 139 -11.54 -17.77 10.47
N LEU A 140 -11.07 -16.56 10.14
CA LEU A 140 -10.68 -15.58 11.15
C LEU A 140 -11.90 -15.09 11.91
N ASP A 141 -11.72 -14.90 13.22
CA ASP A 141 -12.69 -14.18 14.03
C ASP A 141 -12.48 -12.68 13.81
N ILE A 142 -13.58 -11.95 13.69
CA ILE A 142 -13.56 -10.51 13.47
C ILE A 142 -13.23 -9.87 14.83
N GLY A 143 -12.00 -9.39 14.96
CA GLY A 143 -11.58 -8.60 16.11
C GLY A 143 -12.21 -7.20 16.10
N GLU A 144 -11.44 -6.20 16.50
CA GLU A 144 -11.91 -4.82 16.46
C GLU A 144 -12.01 -4.29 15.01
N LEU A 145 -13.19 -3.80 14.63
CA LEU A 145 -13.44 -3.23 13.31
C LEU A 145 -12.90 -1.81 13.18
N THR A 146 -12.04 -1.58 12.18
CA THR A 146 -11.67 -0.22 11.77
C THR A 146 -12.88 0.51 11.17
N PRO A 147 -12.91 1.85 11.15
CA PRO A 147 -14.05 2.60 10.60
C PRO A 147 -14.42 2.19 9.16
N GLU A 148 -13.43 1.90 8.32
CA GLU A 148 -13.63 1.50 6.92
C GLU A 148 -14.27 0.11 6.77
N MET A 149 -14.30 -0.70 7.84
CA MET A 149 -14.86 -2.04 7.82
C MET A 149 -16.33 -2.11 8.24
N ARG A 150 -16.88 -1.04 8.85
CA ARG A 150 -18.16 -1.08 9.57
C ARG A 150 -19.38 -0.94 8.67
N ASP A 151 -19.24 -0.24 7.55
CA ASP A 151 -20.35 0.01 6.64
C ASP A 151 -20.66 -1.22 5.79
N LYS A 152 -21.83 -1.21 5.15
CA LYS A 152 -22.25 -2.24 4.18
C LYS A 152 -21.83 -1.81 2.77
N ALA A 153 -21.09 -2.67 2.08
CA ALA A 153 -20.73 -2.48 0.68
C ALA A 153 -20.52 -3.84 0.01
N GLY A 154 -20.70 -3.89 -1.32
CA GLY A 154 -20.16 -4.99 -2.11
C GLY A 154 -18.63 -4.92 -2.11
N VAL A 155 -17.95 -6.07 -2.09
CA VAL A 155 -16.49 -6.10 -2.03
C VAL A 155 -15.93 -7.13 -3.00
N PHE A 156 -14.90 -6.76 -3.75
CA PHE A 156 -14.07 -7.69 -4.51
C PHE A 156 -12.73 -7.89 -3.82
N VAL A 157 -12.31 -9.15 -3.69
CA VAL A 157 -10.96 -9.50 -3.25
C VAL A 157 -10.23 -10.11 -4.43
N SER A 158 -9.08 -9.55 -4.79
CA SER A 158 -8.24 -10.11 -5.85
C SER A 158 -6.91 -10.56 -5.28
N ILE A 159 -6.51 -11.77 -5.64
CA ILE A 159 -5.24 -12.39 -5.29
C ILE A 159 -4.40 -12.41 -6.56
N HIS A 160 -3.15 -11.95 -6.46
CA HIS A 160 -2.18 -11.97 -7.53
C HIS A 160 -0.95 -12.78 -7.12
N LYS A 161 -0.28 -13.39 -8.09
CA LYS A 161 0.98 -14.11 -7.90
C LYS A 161 1.96 -13.64 -8.97
N PHE A 162 3.11 -13.09 -8.53
CA PHE A 162 4.10 -12.48 -9.42
C PHE A 162 3.48 -11.47 -10.42
N GLY A 163 2.53 -10.66 -9.95
CA GLY A 163 1.80 -9.67 -10.76
C GLY A 163 0.63 -10.21 -11.58
N GLY A 164 0.53 -11.53 -11.80
CA GLY A 164 -0.60 -12.14 -12.54
C GLY A 164 -1.79 -12.48 -11.65
N LEU A 165 -3.01 -12.40 -12.18
CA LEU A 165 -4.23 -12.78 -11.45
C LEU A 165 -4.21 -14.27 -11.06
N ARG A 166 -4.48 -14.56 -9.78
CA ARG A 166 -4.47 -15.91 -9.18
C ARG A 166 -5.82 -16.34 -8.61
N GLY A 167 -6.73 -15.39 -8.40
CA GLY A 167 -8.11 -15.60 -8.01
C GLY A 167 -8.80 -14.27 -7.72
N CYS A 168 -10.05 -14.11 -8.08
CA CYS A 168 -10.83 -12.91 -7.79
C CYS A 168 -12.31 -13.25 -7.70
N ILE A 169 -12.90 -12.99 -6.54
CA ILE A 169 -14.32 -13.15 -6.24
C ILE A 169 -14.77 -11.92 -5.45
N GLY A 170 -16.01 -11.51 -5.70
CA GLY A 170 -16.64 -10.45 -4.96
C GLY A 170 -18.14 -10.44 -5.11
N THR A 171 -18.75 -9.46 -4.45
CA THR A 171 -20.19 -9.20 -4.46
C THR A 171 -20.45 -7.78 -4.95
N PHE A 172 -21.51 -7.64 -5.75
CA PHE A 172 -21.92 -6.35 -6.31
C PHE A 172 -22.62 -5.46 -5.29
N GLU A 173 -23.46 -6.09 -4.48
CA GLU A 173 -24.21 -5.49 -3.40
C GLU A 173 -23.79 -6.15 -2.09
N PRO A 174 -23.92 -5.46 -0.95
CA PRO A 174 -23.58 -6.04 0.36
C PRO A 174 -24.39 -7.33 0.58
N ALA A 175 -23.69 -8.44 0.79
CA ALA A 175 -24.27 -9.75 1.10
C ALA A 175 -24.16 -10.09 2.60
N THR A 176 -23.32 -9.36 3.33
CA THR A 176 -23.09 -9.51 4.77
C THR A 176 -23.48 -8.24 5.55
N GLU A 177 -23.28 -8.28 6.87
CA GLU A 177 -23.61 -7.14 7.74
C GLU A 177 -22.60 -5.99 7.66
N ASN A 178 -21.39 -6.23 7.17
CA ASN A 178 -20.33 -5.23 7.12
C ASN A 178 -19.20 -5.64 6.14
N VAL A 179 -18.41 -4.65 5.71
CA VAL A 179 -17.27 -4.84 4.80
C VAL A 179 -16.27 -5.89 5.32
N ALA A 180 -16.03 -6.01 6.63
CA ALA A 180 -15.11 -7.02 7.15
C ALA A 180 -15.60 -8.46 6.89
N GLU A 181 -16.86 -8.76 7.16
CA GLU A 181 -17.45 -10.06 6.85
C GLU A 181 -17.44 -10.34 5.35
N GLU A 182 -17.72 -9.31 4.54
CA GLU A 182 -17.70 -9.39 3.08
C GLU A 182 -16.29 -9.75 2.58
N ILE A 183 -15.26 -9.06 3.10
CA ILE A 183 -13.85 -9.35 2.81
C ILE A 183 -13.51 -10.79 3.19
N ILE A 184 -13.87 -11.26 4.39
CA ILE A 184 -13.52 -12.61 4.84
C ILE A 184 -14.13 -13.66 3.90
N ALA A 185 -15.41 -13.53 3.56
CA ALA A 185 -16.11 -14.46 2.70
C ALA A 185 -15.53 -14.47 1.27
N ASN A 186 -15.28 -13.29 0.70
CA ASN A 186 -14.77 -13.14 -0.66
C ASN A 186 -13.28 -13.48 -0.76
N ALA A 187 -12.48 -13.26 0.29
CA ALA A 187 -11.09 -13.69 0.37
C ALA A 187 -10.96 -15.22 0.35
N ILE A 188 -11.75 -15.93 1.16
CA ILE A 188 -11.78 -17.41 1.15
C ILE A 188 -12.21 -17.91 -0.23
N SER A 189 -13.27 -17.31 -0.79
CA SER A 189 -13.80 -17.72 -2.09
C SER A 189 -12.79 -17.46 -3.22
N SER A 190 -12.08 -16.33 -3.20
CA SER A 190 -11.03 -16.02 -4.17
C SER A 190 -9.88 -17.02 -4.12
N ALA A 191 -9.52 -17.50 -2.92
CA ALA A 191 -8.46 -18.47 -2.76
C ALA A 191 -8.88 -19.92 -3.09
N THR A 192 -10.17 -20.26 -3.00
CA THR A 192 -10.60 -21.67 -2.98
C THR A 192 -11.72 -22.05 -3.95
N ARG A 193 -12.46 -21.06 -4.49
CA ARG A 193 -13.69 -21.27 -5.26
C ARG A 193 -13.73 -20.51 -6.59
N ASP A 194 -12.68 -19.76 -6.95
CA ASP A 194 -12.61 -19.15 -8.28
C ASP A 194 -12.53 -20.25 -9.36
N PRO A 195 -13.53 -20.41 -10.23
CA PRO A 195 -13.60 -21.53 -11.18
C PRO A 195 -12.51 -21.49 -12.25
N ARG A 196 -11.82 -20.36 -12.41
CA ARG A 196 -10.74 -20.19 -13.40
C ARG A 196 -9.42 -20.78 -12.93
N PHE A 197 -9.26 -21.02 -11.63
CA PHE A 197 -8.00 -21.41 -11.02
C PHE A 197 -8.18 -22.59 -10.04
N PRO A 198 -7.17 -23.46 -9.88
CA PRO A 198 -7.17 -24.40 -8.76
C PRO A 198 -7.07 -23.65 -7.43
N ALA A 199 -7.53 -24.26 -6.34
CA ALA A 199 -7.39 -23.69 -5.00
C ALA A 199 -5.91 -23.36 -4.69
N VAL A 200 -5.68 -22.24 -4.00
CA VAL A 200 -4.36 -21.76 -3.60
C VAL A 200 -3.69 -22.76 -2.66
N ALA A 201 -2.45 -23.14 -2.97
CA ALA A 201 -1.67 -24.04 -2.13
C ALA A 201 -0.84 -23.29 -1.06
N PRO A 202 -0.57 -23.90 0.11
CA PRO A 202 0.17 -23.24 1.19
C PRO A 202 1.56 -22.71 0.82
N ASN A 203 2.24 -23.37 -0.11
CA ASN A 203 3.56 -22.96 -0.60
C ASN A 203 3.52 -21.70 -1.48
N GLU A 204 2.36 -21.34 -2.03
CA GLU A 204 2.17 -20.14 -2.85
C GLU A 204 2.06 -18.87 -1.99
N LEU A 205 1.61 -18.97 -0.73
CA LEU A 205 1.22 -17.83 0.11
C LEU A 205 2.28 -16.71 0.21
N LYS A 206 3.56 -17.08 0.22
CA LYS A 206 4.69 -16.14 0.32
C LYS A 206 4.87 -15.28 -0.94
N ASP A 207 4.33 -15.72 -2.07
CA ASP A 207 4.47 -15.10 -3.39
C ASP A 207 3.19 -14.33 -3.80
N LEU A 208 2.19 -14.24 -2.91
CA LEU A 208 0.90 -13.63 -3.19
C LEU A 208 0.86 -12.16 -2.76
N SER A 209 0.23 -11.34 -3.60
CA SER A 209 -0.25 -10.01 -3.26
C SER A 209 -1.77 -9.94 -3.35
N TYR A 210 -2.36 -8.94 -2.68
CA TYR A 210 -3.81 -8.84 -2.50
C TYR A 210 -4.27 -7.41 -2.79
N SER A 211 -5.43 -7.27 -3.41
CA SER A 211 -6.17 -6.02 -3.50
C SER A 211 -7.61 -6.23 -3.02
N VAL A 212 -8.20 -5.17 -2.49
CA VAL A 212 -9.59 -5.17 -2.00
C VAL A 212 -10.27 -3.93 -2.54
N ASP A 213 -11.32 -4.14 -3.32
CA ASP A 213 -12.13 -3.09 -3.94
C ASP A 213 -13.47 -3.02 -3.22
N VAL A 214 -13.72 -1.93 -2.50
CA VAL A 214 -14.99 -1.69 -1.80
C VAL A 214 -15.86 -0.83 -2.71
N LEU A 215 -17.02 -1.37 -3.10
CA LEU A 215 -17.91 -0.73 -4.05
C LEU A 215 -18.82 0.29 -3.36
N THR A 216 -18.96 1.45 -3.98
CA THR A 216 -20.02 2.40 -3.64
C THR A 216 -21.36 1.88 -4.18
N THR A 217 -22.47 2.41 -3.66
CA THR A 217 -23.79 2.14 -4.23
C THR A 217 -23.79 2.50 -5.72
N PRO A 218 -24.18 1.58 -6.62
CA PRO A 218 -24.24 1.87 -8.05
C PRO A 218 -25.27 2.97 -8.35
N GLU A 219 -24.91 3.88 -9.25
CA GLU A 219 -25.78 4.95 -9.73
C GLU A 219 -26.11 4.74 -11.21
N PRO A 220 -27.39 4.81 -11.62
CA PRO A 220 -27.75 4.70 -13.03
C PRO A 220 -27.24 5.93 -13.80
N ILE A 221 -26.73 5.70 -15.00
CA ILE A 221 -26.30 6.76 -15.91
C ILE A 221 -27.31 6.95 -17.04
N GLU A 222 -27.41 8.18 -17.55
CA GLU A 222 -28.29 8.50 -18.69
C GLU A 222 -27.54 8.44 -20.03
N SER A 223 -26.22 8.60 -20.01
CA SER A 223 -25.38 8.62 -21.21
C SER A 223 -23.93 8.23 -20.89
N GLN A 224 -23.21 7.74 -21.91
CA GLN A 224 -21.81 7.33 -21.81
C GLN A 224 -20.86 8.48 -21.44
N ASP A 225 -21.22 9.74 -21.75
CA ASP A 225 -20.42 10.93 -21.43
C ASP A 225 -20.26 11.17 -19.92
N GLN A 226 -21.06 10.46 -19.10
CA GLN A 226 -20.96 10.49 -17.63
C GLN A 226 -19.90 9.52 -17.08
N LEU A 227 -19.34 8.65 -17.92
CA LEU A 227 -18.33 7.67 -17.53
C LEU A 227 -16.92 8.21 -17.76
N ASP A 228 -16.04 7.79 -16.85
CA ASP A 228 -14.60 7.98 -16.93
C ASP A 228 -13.98 6.64 -16.52
N PRO A 229 -13.34 5.91 -17.45
CA PRO A 229 -12.79 4.58 -17.18
C PRO A 229 -11.76 4.55 -16.05
N LYS A 230 -11.08 5.68 -15.77
CA LYS A 230 -10.12 5.78 -14.67
C LYS A 230 -10.77 5.97 -13.31
N LYS A 231 -12.02 6.44 -13.29
CA LYS A 231 -12.71 6.83 -12.06
C LYS A 231 -13.84 5.88 -11.69
N TYR A 232 -14.59 5.40 -12.67
CA TYR A 232 -15.82 4.65 -12.47
C TYR A 232 -15.70 3.23 -13.01
N GLY A 233 -16.10 2.27 -12.17
CA GLY A 233 -16.45 0.93 -12.66
C GLY A 233 -17.82 0.97 -13.32
N VAL A 234 -18.09 0.00 -14.19
CA VAL A 234 -19.38 -0.12 -14.87
C VAL A 234 -20.06 -1.42 -14.50
N ILE A 235 -21.39 -1.34 -14.34
CA ILE A 235 -22.26 -2.50 -14.23
C ILE A 235 -23.20 -2.45 -15.44
N VAL A 236 -23.18 -3.52 -16.24
CA VAL A 236 -24.04 -3.64 -17.42
C VAL A 236 -25.07 -4.72 -17.15
N GLU A 237 -26.35 -4.39 -17.33
CA GLU A 237 -27.48 -5.29 -17.13
C GLU A 237 -28.27 -5.49 -18.43
N ALA A 238 -28.51 -6.75 -18.79
CA ALA A 238 -29.31 -7.15 -19.92
C ALA A 238 -30.23 -8.32 -19.53
N GLY A 239 -31.44 -8.00 -19.05
CA GLY A 239 -32.39 -8.97 -18.53
C GLY A 239 -31.86 -9.63 -17.25
N TYR A 240 -31.64 -10.95 -17.29
CA TYR A 240 -31.06 -11.70 -16.16
C TYR A 240 -29.52 -11.73 -16.15
N ARG A 241 -28.89 -11.16 -17.19
CA ARG A 241 -27.43 -11.11 -17.28
C ARG A 241 -26.93 -9.81 -16.68
N ARG A 242 -25.87 -9.90 -15.89
CA ARG A 242 -25.18 -8.78 -15.28
C ARG A 242 -23.68 -8.99 -15.43
N GLY A 243 -22.97 -7.95 -15.84
CA GLY A 243 -21.52 -7.88 -15.85
C GLY A 243 -21.05 -6.68 -15.04
N LEU A 244 -19.87 -6.79 -14.44
CA LEU A 244 -19.19 -5.68 -13.78
C LEU A 244 -17.75 -5.61 -14.27
N LEU A 245 -17.28 -4.39 -14.45
CA LEU A 245 -15.88 -4.10 -14.69
C LEU A 245 -15.44 -3.03 -13.68
N LEU A 246 -14.32 -3.29 -12.99
CA LEU A 246 -13.72 -2.33 -12.05
C LEU A 246 -13.10 -1.15 -12.82
N PRO A 247 -12.93 0.03 -12.17
CA PRO A 247 -12.23 1.16 -12.76
C PRO A 247 -10.72 0.91 -12.93
N ASP A 248 -10.08 1.75 -13.75
CA ASP A 248 -8.62 1.88 -13.91
C ASP A 248 -7.88 0.57 -14.26
N LEU A 249 -8.51 -0.27 -15.08
CA LEU A 249 -7.91 -1.52 -15.55
C LEU A 249 -6.93 -1.27 -16.70
N GLU A 250 -5.79 -1.96 -16.66
CA GLU A 250 -4.78 -1.90 -17.71
C GLU A 250 -5.38 -2.25 -19.08
N GLY A 251 -5.19 -1.37 -20.06
CA GLY A 251 -5.72 -1.52 -21.41
C GLY A 251 -7.14 -0.98 -21.62
N VAL A 252 -7.89 -0.64 -20.56
CA VAL A 252 -9.26 -0.10 -20.65
C VAL A 252 -9.22 1.43 -20.57
N ASN A 253 -8.91 2.07 -21.70
CA ASN A 253 -8.67 3.52 -21.76
C ASN A 253 -9.82 4.36 -22.33
N THR A 254 -10.91 3.72 -22.79
CA THR A 254 -12.04 4.41 -23.41
C THR A 254 -13.35 3.87 -22.87
N VAL A 255 -14.39 4.71 -22.82
CA VAL A 255 -15.73 4.31 -22.36
C VAL A 255 -16.29 3.22 -23.27
N ASP A 256 -16.14 3.34 -24.59
CA ASP A 256 -16.60 2.33 -25.55
C ASP A 256 -16.00 0.96 -25.25
N TYR A 257 -14.69 0.87 -25.03
CA TYR A 257 -14.04 -0.39 -24.67
C TYR A 257 -14.43 -0.91 -23.27
N GLN A 258 -14.83 -0.01 -22.37
CA GLN A 258 -15.26 -0.38 -21.02
C GLN A 258 -16.63 -1.09 -21.02
N ILE A 259 -17.47 -0.82 -22.03
CA ILE A 259 -18.87 -1.30 -22.11
C ILE A 259 -19.13 -2.34 -23.22
N ASP A 260 -18.17 -2.57 -24.12
CA ASP A 260 -18.24 -3.59 -25.19
C ASP A 260 -18.28 -5.02 -24.63
#